data_AF-A0A2M7JSR1-F1
#
_entry.id   AF-A0A2M7JSR1-F1
#
_cell.length_a   1.000
_cell.length_b   1.000
_cell.length_c   1.000
_cell.angle_alpha   90.00
_cell.angle_beta   90.00
_cell.angle_gamma   90.00
#
_symmetry.space_group_name_H-M   'P 1'
#
loop_
_entity.id
_entity.type
_entity.pdbx_description
1 polymer ?
#
loop_
_entity_poly.entity_id
_entity_poly.type
_entity_poly.pdbx_seq_one_letter_code
_entity_poly.pdbx_strand_id
1 'polypeptide(L)'
;RTFSFPQDHFSHPEFKTEWWYYSGHLQSLGQDGKSFGYQLTFFRTGLARETKHQKSKWSIQDLYFAHLAITDESRRKFGYLEKMSRGSLGEAGAFSYQASEKTFRIWIEDWSIEGKGPGMQNHSLKAGDRNFGIELMLAPEKNPVIHGQNGISQKAEGEGYASHYYSIPRLKTEGKIFLQKEEVPVQGISWMDHEFGSTQLREYQVGWDWFSLQLDKGPELMFYQMRQKDGKIDPYSSGTIILHDGTNQHLPKKDFQIEVLKQWKSQKSGAIYPSKWKIKIPGHQIELTLSPTVKDQELVTKESTRVTYWEGSVKVEGTYQGNPIKGMGYVELTGYAKPFSKGI
;
A
#
# COMPACT_ATOMS: atom_id res chain seq x y z
N ARG A 1 1.08 -22.21 -1.93
CA ARG A 1 2.28 -21.79 -1.16
C ARG A 1 1.82 -21.60 0.27
N THR A 2 2.58 -22.07 1.26
CA THR A 2 2.32 -21.77 2.69
C THR A 2 3.24 -20.63 3.09
N PHE A 3 2.71 -19.59 3.72
CA PHE A 3 3.52 -18.48 4.20
C PHE A 3 4.38 -18.92 5.40
N SER A 4 5.63 -18.44 5.44
CA SER A 4 6.62 -18.66 6.49
C SER A 4 7.38 -17.37 6.77
N PHE A 5 7.38 -16.94 8.03
CA PHE A 5 8.09 -15.75 8.47
C PHE A 5 9.34 -16.15 9.26
N PRO A 6 10.50 -15.49 9.03
CA PRO A 6 10.66 -14.23 8.29
C PRO A 6 10.89 -14.38 6.78
N GLN A 7 10.88 -15.60 6.23
CA GLN A 7 11.22 -15.84 4.81
C GLN A 7 10.38 -14.99 3.84
N ASP A 8 9.06 -14.92 3.99
CA ASP A 8 8.19 -14.15 3.09
C ASP A 8 8.17 -12.62 3.42
N HIS A 9 9.05 -12.14 4.30
CA HIS A 9 9.40 -10.70 4.35
C HIS A 9 10.39 -10.30 3.25
N PHE A 10 11.14 -11.25 2.71
CA PHE A 10 12.13 -11.02 1.66
C PHE A 10 11.51 -10.96 0.27
N SER A 11 12.33 -10.58 -0.72
CA SER A 11 11.97 -10.56 -2.13
C SER A 11 11.72 -11.96 -2.69
N HIS A 12 10.74 -12.05 -3.59
CA HIS A 12 10.28 -13.24 -4.31
C HIS A 12 10.61 -13.13 -5.81
N PRO A 13 11.90 -13.24 -6.20
CA PRO A 13 12.36 -13.00 -7.57
C PRO A 13 11.74 -13.98 -8.59
N GLU A 14 11.18 -15.10 -8.15
CA GLU A 14 10.46 -16.03 -9.00
C GLU A 14 9.17 -15.46 -9.59
N PHE A 15 8.60 -14.42 -8.99
CA PHE A 15 7.42 -13.70 -9.48
C PHE A 15 7.79 -12.48 -10.31
N LYS A 16 6.93 -12.13 -11.27
CA LYS A 16 7.17 -10.96 -12.15
C LYS A 16 7.04 -9.64 -11.40
N THR A 17 6.11 -9.53 -10.46
CA THR A 17 5.80 -8.27 -9.78
C THR A 17 5.71 -8.45 -8.29
N GLU A 18 6.16 -7.42 -7.57
CA GLU A 18 6.23 -7.44 -6.11
C GLU A 18 6.16 -6.02 -5.54
N TRP A 19 5.44 -5.87 -4.44
CA TRP A 19 5.06 -4.60 -3.83
C TRP A 19 5.36 -4.63 -2.34
N TRP A 20 5.98 -3.57 -1.83
CA TRP A 20 6.09 -3.25 -0.42
C TRP A 20 5.42 -1.90 -0.20
N TYR A 21 4.22 -1.91 0.35
CA TYR A 21 3.39 -0.72 0.49
C TYR A 21 3.16 -0.43 1.98
N TYR A 22 3.55 0.77 2.41
CA TYR A 22 3.34 1.24 3.77
C TYR A 22 2.47 2.47 3.71
N SER A 23 1.45 2.51 4.56
CA SER A 23 0.62 3.70 4.76
C SER A 23 0.44 3.94 6.25
N GLY A 24 0.25 5.18 6.67
CA GLY A 24 0.10 5.45 8.09
C GLY A 24 -0.34 6.85 8.44
N HIS A 25 -0.72 6.99 9.70
CA HIS A 25 -1.21 8.22 10.30
C HIS A 25 -0.34 8.57 11.48
N LEU A 26 0.24 9.77 11.43
CA LEU A 26 1.26 10.25 12.36
C LEU A 26 0.79 11.53 13.04
N GLN A 27 1.23 11.74 14.27
CA GLN A 27 1.02 12.96 15.04
C GLN A 27 2.37 13.50 15.52
N SER A 28 2.56 14.82 15.47
CA SER A 28 3.75 15.44 16.06
C SER A 28 3.77 15.26 17.58
N LEU A 29 4.96 15.05 18.15
CA LEU A 29 5.16 14.97 19.60
C LEU A 29 5.18 16.36 20.28
N GLY A 30 5.18 17.43 19.50
CA GLY A 30 5.14 18.81 20.00
C GLY A 30 3.76 19.23 20.51
N GLN A 31 3.69 20.40 21.14
CA GLN A 31 2.44 20.96 21.66
C GLN A 31 1.40 21.31 20.57
N ASP A 32 1.81 21.32 19.30
CA ASP A 32 0.96 21.68 18.17
C ASP A 32 0.08 20.53 17.64
N GLY A 33 0.39 19.27 18.01
CA GLY A 33 -0.43 18.09 17.69
C GLY A 33 -0.76 17.93 16.20
N LYS A 34 0.17 18.35 15.31
CA LYS A 34 -0.03 18.30 13.86
C LYS A 34 -0.24 16.86 13.41
N SER A 35 -1.18 16.66 12.50
CA SER A 35 -1.53 15.34 11.96
C SER A 35 -1.02 15.19 10.53
N PHE A 36 -0.47 14.03 10.23
CA PHE A 36 0.08 13.69 8.93
C PHE A 36 -0.42 12.33 8.46
N GLY A 37 -0.76 12.23 7.19
CA GLY A 37 -0.80 10.95 6.48
C GLY A 37 0.52 10.74 5.75
N TYR A 38 0.98 9.50 5.62
CA TYR A 38 2.04 9.17 4.67
C TYR A 38 1.79 7.84 3.97
N GLN A 39 2.38 7.67 2.79
CA GLN A 39 2.64 6.36 2.21
C GLN A 39 4.05 6.28 1.63
N LEU A 40 4.65 5.10 1.73
CA LEU A 40 5.90 4.74 1.08
C LEU A 40 5.71 3.42 0.35
N THR A 41 5.91 3.44 -0.95
CA THR A 41 5.77 2.28 -1.81
C THR A 41 7.10 1.96 -2.48
N PHE A 42 7.50 0.69 -2.47
CA PHE A 42 8.46 0.14 -3.40
C PHE A 42 7.78 -0.91 -4.27
N PHE A 43 8.10 -0.91 -5.56
CA PHE A 43 7.57 -1.83 -6.54
C PHE A 43 8.70 -2.39 -7.39
N ARG A 44 8.71 -3.71 -7.61
CA ARG A 44 9.61 -4.40 -8.53
C ARG A 44 8.81 -4.98 -9.69
N THR A 45 9.31 -4.84 -10.90
CA THR A 45 8.85 -5.62 -12.04
C THR A 45 10.02 -6.26 -12.81
N GLY A 46 9.92 -7.57 -13.04
CA GLY A 46 10.84 -8.31 -13.90
C GLY A 46 10.50 -8.10 -15.38
N LEU A 47 11.50 -7.76 -16.20
CA LEU A 47 11.32 -7.47 -17.62
C LEU A 47 11.49 -8.70 -18.52
N ALA A 48 12.43 -9.60 -18.21
CA ALA A 48 12.61 -10.88 -18.88
C ALA A 48 13.47 -11.82 -18.04
N ARG A 49 13.20 -13.14 -18.08
CA ARG A 49 14.18 -14.14 -17.65
C ARG A 49 15.23 -14.27 -18.75
N GLU A 50 16.47 -13.89 -18.49
CA GLU A 50 17.56 -14.20 -19.42
C GLU A 50 17.58 -15.71 -19.69
N THR A 51 17.54 -16.09 -20.97
CA THR A 51 18.08 -17.40 -21.39
C THR A 51 19.55 -17.44 -20.94
N LYS A 52 20.06 -18.60 -20.49
CA LYS A 52 21.38 -18.84 -19.86
C LYS A 52 22.64 -18.20 -20.53
N HIS A 53 22.50 -17.51 -21.65
CA HIS A 53 23.55 -16.99 -22.52
C HIS A 53 23.75 -15.45 -22.50
N GLN A 54 22.94 -14.68 -21.76
CA GLN A 54 23.26 -13.27 -21.50
C GLN A 54 23.67 -13.13 -20.04
N LYS A 55 24.90 -12.64 -19.81
CA LYS A 55 25.50 -12.41 -18.47
C LYS A 55 26.15 -11.01 -18.45
N SER A 56 25.49 -10.03 -19.05
CA SER A 56 26.01 -8.66 -19.03
C SER A 56 25.60 -8.01 -17.72
N LYS A 57 26.51 -7.31 -17.04
CA LYS A 57 26.14 -6.44 -15.89
C LYS A 57 25.18 -5.30 -16.29
N TRP A 58 24.99 -5.07 -17.58
CA TRP A 58 24.11 -4.04 -18.13
C TRP A 58 22.74 -4.57 -18.58
N SER A 59 22.49 -5.89 -18.54
CA SER A 59 21.16 -6.39 -18.84
C SER A 59 20.20 -6.01 -17.72
N ILE A 60 19.04 -5.49 -18.10
CA ILE A 60 17.99 -5.09 -17.15
C ILE A 60 17.12 -6.30 -16.90
N GLN A 61 17.27 -6.90 -15.72
CA GLN A 61 16.46 -8.04 -15.30
C GLN A 61 15.19 -7.58 -14.57
N ASP A 62 15.36 -6.61 -13.68
CA ASP A 62 14.30 -5.99 -12.90
C ASP A 62 14.34 -4.46 -13.05
N LEU A 63 13.17 -3.84 -12.91
CA LEU A 63 13.04 -2.42 -12.62
C LEU A 63 12.45 -2.25 -11.22
N TYR A 64 13.02 -1.31 -10.48
CA TYR A 64 12.59 -0.90 -9.17
C TYR A 64 12.01 0.51 -9.25
N PHE A 65 10.89 0.72 -8.59
CA PHE A 65 10.21 2.00 -8.48
C PHE A 65 9.96 2.27 -7.01
N ALA A 66 9.98 3.53 -6.64
CA ALA A 66 9.51 3.95 -5.33
C ALA A 66 8.80 5.28 -5.40
N HIS A 67 7.84 5.49 -4.51
CA HIS A 67 7.29 6.81 -4.25
C HIS A 67 6.94 6.98 -2.79
N LEU A 68 7.22 8.19 -2.28
CA LEU A 68 6.88 8.65 -0.94
C LEU A 68 5.88 9.79 -1.08
N ALA A 69 4.77 9.72 -0.37
CA ALA A 69 3.86 10.86 -0.21
C ALA A 69 3.64 11.20 1.26
N ILE A 70 3.46 12.48 1.53
CA ILE A 70 3.14 13.02 2.85
C ILE A 70 2.00 14.03 2.68
N THR A 71 0.93 13.81 3.45
CA THR A 71 -0.20 14.71 3.60
C THR A 71 -0.07 15.44 4.93
N ASP A 72 0.28 16.72 4.92
CA ASP A 72 0.15 17.61 6.07
C ASP A 72 -1.33 18.01 6.21
N GLU A 73 -2.04 17.31 7.09
CA GLU A 73 -3.49 17.47 7.26
C GLU A 73 -3.82 18.81 7.92
N SER A 74 -2.94 19.29 8.80
CA SER A 74 -3.09 20.57 9.49
C SER A 74 -2.98 21.75 8.52
N ARG A 75 -2.04 21.71 7.58
CA ARG A 75 -1.88 22.75 6.53
C ARG A 75 -2.65 22.43 5.25
N ARG A 76 -3.31 21.27 5.18
CA ARG A 76 -4.04 20.74 4.02
C ARG A 76 -3.17 20.70 2.75
N LYS A 77 -1.92 20.27 2.90
CA LYS A 77 -0.94 20.18 1.82
C LYS A 77 -0.56 18.74 1.57
N PHE A 78 -0.40 18.40 0.30
CA PHE A 78 0.04 17.11 -0.17
C PHE A 78 1.31 17.28 -1.02
N GLY A 79 2.31 16.44 -0.78
CA GLY A 79 3.52 16.37 -1.59
C GLY A 79 3.94 14.92 -1.80
N TYR A 80 4.73 14.68 -2.84
CA TYR A 80 5.33 13.38 -3.08
C TYR A 80 6.68 13.50 -3.79
N LEU A 81 7.47 12.44 -3.69
CA LEU A 81 8.70 12.19 -4.43
C LEU A 81 8.59 10.82 -5.10
N GLU A 82 9.23 10.64 -6.24
CA GLU A 82 9.28 9.38 -6.98
C GLU A 82 10.71 9.03 -7.40
N LYS A 83 11.01 7.73 -7.52
CA LYS A 83 12.27 7.18 -8.00
C LYS A 83 12.05 5.98 -8.91
N MET A 84 12.96 5.80 -9.85
CA MET A 84 13.09 4.59 -10.67
C MET A 84 14.56 4.21 -10.76
N SER A 85 14.84 2.92 -10.73
CA SER A 85 16.16 2.39 -11.03
C SER A 85 16.10 1.00 -11.64
N ARG A 86 17.10 0.67 -12.46
CA ARG A 86 17.32 -0.67 -13.01
C ARG A 86 18.17 -1.58 -12.10
N GLY A 87 18.80 -1.02 -11.08
CA GLY A 87 19.62 -1.75 -10.10
C GLY A 87 20.92 -2.37 -10.63
N SER A 88 21.31 -2.10 -11.89
CA SER A 88 22.42 -2.79 -12.57
C SER A 88 23.80 -2.60 -11.91
N LEU A 89 23.99 -1.53 -11.16
CA LEU A 89 25.24 -1.22 -10.45
C LEU A 89 25.09 -1.35 -8.92
N GLY A 90 23.99 -1.96 -8.44
CA GLY A 90 23.68 -2.11 -7.02
C GLY A 90 23.02 -0.89 -6.39
N GLU A 91 22.69 0.12 -7.19
CA GLU A 91 21.96 1.31 -6.75
C GLU A 91 20.51 1.00 -6.36
N ALA A 92 19.95 -0.13 -6.79
CA ALA A 92 18.65 -0.61 -6.34
C ALA A 92 18.65 -2.13 -6.25
N GLY A 93 17.79 -2.67 -5.41
CA GLY A 93 17.68 -4.11 -5.23
C GLY A 93 16.74 -4.48 -4.10
N ALA A 94 16.50 -5.78 -3.97
CA ALA A 94 15.84 -6.36 -2.81
C ALA A 94 16.48 -7.71 -2.48
N PHE A 95 16.79 -7.95 -1.21
CA PHE A 95 17.36 -9.22 -0.80
C PHE A 95 16.32 -10.34 -0.85
N SER A 96 16.71 -11.47 -1.41
CA SER A 96 15.96 -12.73 -1.31
C SER A 96 16.43 -13.52 -0.10
N TYR A 97 15.53 -14.31 0.48
CA TYR A 97 15.84 -15.09 1.66
C TYR A 97 16.96 -16.11 1.38
N GLN A 98 18.04 -16.01 2.13
CA GLN A 98 19.11 -17.02 2.20
C GLN A 98 19.38 -17.30 3.68
N ALA A 99 19.78 -18.52 4.03
CA ALA A 99 20.01 -18.89 5.43
C ALA A 99 21.07 -18.02 6.14
N SER A 100 21.99 -17.42 5.37
CA SER A 100 23.01 -16.48 5.86
C SER A 100 22.53 -15.04 5.95
N GLU A 101 21.44 -14.69 5.27
CA GLU A 101 20.94 -13.32 5.22
C GLU A 101 20.22 -12.98 6.52
N LYS A 102 20.62 -11.88 7.14
CA LYS A 102 20.17 -11.52 8.50
C LYS A 102 19.21 -10.34 8.51
N THR A 103 18.90 -9.76 7.36
CA THR A 103 18.02 -8.59 7.27
C THR A 103 17.30 -8.58 5.93
N PHE A 104 15.96 -8.57 5.94
CA PHE A 104 15.21 -8.24 4.72
C PHE A 104 15.48 -6.78 4.38
N ARG A 105 15.69 -6.49 3.09
CA ARG A 105 15.94 -5.13 2.60
C ARG A 105 15.44 -4.95 1.18
N ILE A 106 14.80 -3.82 0.92
CA ILE A 106 14.59 -3.27 -0.42
C ILE A 106 15.09 -1.82 -0.44
N TRP A 107 15.74 -1.41 -1.53
CA TRP A 107 16.32 -0.08 -1.65
C TRP A 107 16.32 0.48 -3.07
N ILE A 108 16.32 1.81 -3.16
CA ILE A 108 16.70 2.60 -4.33
C ILE A 108 17.55 3.78 -3.83
N GLU A 109 18.84 3.71 -4.12
CA GLU A 109 19.89 4.60 -3.67
C GLU A 109 19.90 4.70 -2.13
N ASP A 110 19.56 5.87 -1.60
CA ASP A 110 19.50 6.19 -0.18
C ASP A 110 18.12 5.91 0.46
N TRP A 111 17.13 5.50 -0.31
CA TRP A 111 15.82 5.09 0.19
C TRP A 111 15.83 3.59 0.48
N SER A 112 15.32 3.18 1.64
CA SER A 112 15.24 1.77 1.99
C SER A 112 14.10 1.43 2.95
N ILE A 113 13.74 0.15 2.91
CA ILE A 113 12.96 -0.55 3.94
C ILE A 113 13.83 -1.70 4.43
N GLU A 114 14.05 -1.79 5.73
CA GLU A 114 14.94 -2.78 6.35
C GLU A 114 14.32 -3.44 7.58
N GLY A 115 14.49 -4.76 7.70
CA GLY A 115 14.17 -5.50 8.91
C GLY A 115 15.17 -5.23 10.05
N LYS A 116 14.67 -5.11 11.27
CA LYS A 116 15.44 -4.85 12.50
C LYS A 116 14.94 -5.72 13.65
N GLY A 117 15.79 -5.87 14.65
CA GLY A 117 15.50 -6.69 15.84
C GLY A 117 15.56 -8.19 15.59
N PRO A 118 15.30 -9.01 16.63
CA PRO A 118 15.12 -10.46 16.48
C PRO A 118 14.11 -10.77 15.38
N GLY A 119 14.30 -11.86 14.63
CA GLY A 119 13.35 -12.26 13.58
C GLY A 119 13.05 -11.22 12.49
N MET A 120 13.77 -10.09 12.45
CA MET A 120 13.52 -8.96 11.55
C MET A 120 12.12 -8.35 11.69
N GLN A 121 11.52 -8.45 12.88
CA GLN A 121 10.14 -8.06 13.11
C GLN A 121 9.89 -6.55 13.02
N ASN A 122 10.87 -5.71 13.34
CA ASN A 122 10.72 -4.26 13.29
C ASN A 122 11.17 -3.74 11.93
N HIS A 123 10.51 -2.71 11.39
CA HIS A 123 10.79 -2.20 10.07
C HIS A 123 11.35 -0.77 10.16
N SER A 124 12.53 -0.56 9.57
CA SER A 124 13.14 0.74 9.37
C SER A 124 12.77 1.28 8.00
N LEU A 125 12.12 2.43 7.95
CA LEU A 125 11.79 3.12 6.71
C LEU A 125 12.64 4.39 6.61
N LYS A 126 13.30 4.57 5.47
CA LYS A 126 14.00 5.81 5.13
C LYS A 126 13.69 6.17 3.69
N ALA A 127 13.15 7.36 3.47
CA ALA A 127 12.84 7.87 2.14
C ALA A 127 12.82 9.40 2.12
N GLY A 128 13.14 9.97 0.97
CA GLY A 128 13.24 11.41 0.75
C GLY A 128 14.56 12.01 1.22
N ASP A 129 14.55 13.32 1.41
CA ASP A 129 15.69 14.10 1.90
C ASP A 129 15.27 15.03 3.06
N ARG A 130 16.16 15.96 3.45
CA ARG A 130 15.84 16.93 4.52
C ARG A 130 14.76 17.93 4.12
N ASN A 131 14.48 18.14 2.84
CA ASN A 131 13.41 19.03 2.40
C ASN A 131 12.05 18.33 2.42
N PHE A 132 12.00 17.05 2.05
CA PHE A 132 10.79 16.24 2.05
C PHE A 132 11.15 14.77 2.24
N GLY A 133 10.80 14.18 3.38
CA GLY A 133 11.22 12.82 3.69
C GLY A 133 10.66 12.25 4.99
N ILE A 134 10.98 10.98 5.24
CA ILE A 134 10.65 10.25 6.46
C ILE A 134 11.85 9.40 6.93
N GLU A 135 11.97 9.25 8.23
CA GLU A 135 12.82 8.27 8.89
C GLU A 135 12.05 7.68 10.07
N LEU A 136 11.53 6.47 9.90
CA LEU A 136 10.56 5.85 10.81
C LEU A 136 11.01 4.45 11.24
N MET A 137 10.65 4.11 12.47
CA MET A 137 10.77 2.78 13.05
C MET A 137 9.40 2.24 13.41
N LEU A 138 9.08 1.07 12.87
CA LEU A 138 7.77 0.46 12.92
C LEU A 138 7.86 -0.88 13.65
N ALA A 139 7.07 -1.07 14.70
CA ALA A 139 7.01 -2.30 15.48
C ALA A 139 5.61 -2.94 15.34
N PRO A 140 5.49 -4.16 14.78
CA PRO A 140 4.21 -4.86 14.67
C PRO A 140 3.55 -5.06 16.04
N GLU A 141 2.26 -4.77 16.14
CA GLU A 141 1.46 -5.08 17.35
C GLU A 141 0.81 -6.46 17.28
N LYS A 142 0.80 -7.08 16.10
CA LYS A 142 0.24 -8.40 15.86
C LYS A 142 0.96 -9.13 14.72
N ASN A 143 0.70 -10.43 14.63
CA ASN A 143 1.28 -11.28 13.58
C ASN A 143 0.79 -10.84 12.18
N PRO A 144 1.56 -11.13 11.12
CA PRO A 144 1.12 -10.94 9.74
C PRO A 144 -0.20 -11.66 9.46
N VAL A 145 -1.07 -11.01 8.69
CA VAL A 145 -2.38 -11.53 8.26
C VAL A 145 -2.32 -11.88 6.80
N ILE A 146 -2.58 -13.15 6.48
CA ILE A 146 -2.57 -13.68 5.12
C ILE A 146 -3.93 -13.42 4.47
N HIS A 147 -3.92 -12.81 3.29
CA HIS A 147 -5.13 -12.46 2.55
C HIS A 147 -5.57 -13.52 1.55
N GLY A 148 -6.82 -13.38 1.12
CA GLY A 148 -7.44 -14.27 0.14
C GLY A 148 -7.78 -15.64 0.72
N GLN A 149 -7.80 -16.66 -0.14
CA GLN A 149 -8.04 -18.04 0.27
C GLN A 149 -6.73 -18.81 0.24
N ASN A 150 -6.29 -19.28 1.41
CA ASN A 150 -5.02 -20.01 1.56
C ASN A 150 -3.80 -19.23 1.01
N GLY A 151 -3.79 -17.90 1.19
CA GLY A 151 -2.71 -17.04 0.73
C GLY A 151 -2.74 -16.70 -0.76
N ILE A 152 -3.88 -16.88 -1.41
CA ILE A 152 -4.12 -16.53 -2.81
C ILE A 152 -5.26 -15.52 -2.87
N SER A 153 -4.95 -14.27 -3.23
CA SER A 153 -5.92 -13.21 -3.50
C SER A 153 -6.21 -13.17 -5.00
N GLN A 154 -7.33 -13.77 -5.40
CA GLN A 154 -7.75 -13.80 -6.80
C GLN A 154 -8.34 -12.46 -7.21
N LYS A 155 -7.87 -11.90 -8.33
CA LYS A 155 -8.20 -10.55 -8.81
C LYS A 155 -9.08 -10.54 -10.07
N ALA A 156 -9.18 -11.67 -10.77
CA ALA A 156 -10.03 -11.84 -11.94
C ALA A 156 -10.32 -13.32 -12.24
N GLU A 157 -11.21 -13.56 -13.20
CA GLU A 157 -11.51 -14.91 -13.68
C GLU A 157 -10.27 -15.56 -14.31
N GLY A 158 -10.16 -16.88 -14.16
CA GLY A 158 -9.13 -17.71 -14.77
C GLY A 158 -7.87 -17.91 -13.93
N GLU A 159 -7.11 -18.95 -14.29
CA GLU A 159 -5.88 -19.33 -13.60
C GLU A 159 -4.81 -18.23 -13.69
N GLY A 160 -4.09 -18.03 -12.59
CA GLY A 160 -2.96 -17.11 -12.54
C GLY A 160 -3.32 -15.63 -12.30
N TYR A 161 -4.58 -15.20 -12.45
CA TYR A 161 -5.02 -13.83 -12.14
C TYR A 161 -5.21 -13.62 -10.64
N ALA A 162 -4.13 -13.84 -9.90
CA ALA A 162 -4.08 -13.80 -8.46
C ALA A 162 -2.69 -13.38 -7.98
N SER A 163 -2.62 -12.98 -6.72
CA SER A 163 -1.39 -12.68 -6.02
C SER A 163 -1.30 -13.46 -4.72
N HIS A 164 -0.07 -13.62 -4.24
CA HIS A 164 0.19 -13.89 -2.84
C HIS A 164 0.27 -12.58 -2.09
N TYR A 165 -0.44 -12.50 -0.97
CA TYR A 165 -0.67 -11.22 -0.30
C TYR A 165 -0.84 -11.42 1.20
N TYR A 166 -0.10 -10.64 1.98
CA TYR A 166 -0.33 -10.49 3.41
C TYR A 166 -0.12 -9.04 3.84
N SER A 167 -0.60 -8.73 5.04
CA SER A 167 -0.42 -7.42 5.65
C SER A 167 0.07 -7.54 7.09
N ILE A 168 0.70 -6.48 7.58
CA ILE A 168 0.82 -6.22 9.01
C ILE A 168 -0.07 -5.01 9.31
N PRO A 169 -1.29 -5.24 9.86
CA PRO A 169 -2.33 -4.23 9.84
C PRO A 169 -2.18 -3.16 10.93
N ARG A 170 -1.28 -3.37 11.90
CA ARG A 170 -0.90 -2.37 12.91
C ARG A 170 0.57 -2.46 13.23
N LEU A 171 1.30 -1.40 12.88
CA LEU A 171 2.67 -1.18 13.32
C LEU A 171 2.73 0.12 14.11
N LYS A 172 3.09 0.02 15.39
CA LYS A 172 3.42 1.21 16.20
C LYS A 172 4.59 1.91 15.55
N THR A 173 4.42 3.18 15.24
CA THR A 173 5.35 3.98 14.43
C THR A 173 5.91 5.11 15.24
N GLU A 174 7.23 5.26 15.26
CA GLU A 174 7.94 6.37 15.90
C GLU A 174 9.06 6.83 14.97
N GLY A 175 9.43 8.12 15.04
CA GLY A 175 10.55 8.64 14.27
C GLY A 175 10.33 10.09 13.90
N LYS A 176 10.60 10.44 12.64
CA LYS A 176 10.53 11.81 12.16
C LYS A 176 10.09 11.93 10.71
N ILE A 177 9.44 13.05 10.43
CA ILE A 177 9.22 13.54 9.07
C ILE A 177 10.08 14.78 8.84
N PHE A 178 10.48 14.98 7.60
CA PHE A 178 11.22 16.14 7.14
C PHE A 178 10.34 16.95 6.19
N LEU A 179 10.09 18.21 6.53
CA LEU A 179 9.32 19.13 5.70
C LEU A 179 10.00 20.50 5.71
N GLN A 180 10.43 20.98 4.53
CA GLN A 180 11.09 22.28 4.37
C GLN A 180 12.33 22.45 5.26
N LYS A 181 13.14 21.40 5.44
CA LYS A 181 14.31 21.34 6.33
C LYS A 181 13.98 21.33 7.83
N GLU A 182 12.71 21.37 8.21
CA GLU A 182 12.28 21.14 9.59
C GLU A 182 12.18 19.63 9.84
N GLU A 183 12.76 19.20 10.96
CA GLU A 183 12.59 17.85 11.50
C GLU A 183 11.42 17.88 12.48
N VAL A 184 10.38 17.09 12.22
CA VAL A 184 9.21 16.98 13.09
C VAL A 184 9.20 15.56 13.70
N PRO A 185 9.49 15.42 15.00
CA PRO A 185 9.35 14.14 15.70
C PRO A 185 7.88 13.71 15.74
N VAL A 186 7.63 12.44 15.44
CA VAL A 186 6.28 11.90 15.28
C VAL A 186 6.13 10.53 15.92
N GLN A 187 4.87 10.23 16.26
CA GLN A 187 4.41 8.88 16.59
C GLN A 187 3.10 8.59 15.87
N GLY A 188 2.74 7.32 15.73
CA GLY A 188 1.47 6.95 15.12
C GLY A 188 1.33 5.45 14.88
N ILE A 189 0.43 5.11 13.95
CA ILE A 189 0.17 3.72 13.55
C ILE A 189 0.26 3.63 12.04
N SER A 190 0.94 2.59 11.57
CA SER A 190 1.07 2.27 10.16
C SER A 190 0.44 0.92 9.83
N TRP A 191 0.19 0.73 8.54
CA TRP A 191 -0.23 -0.49 7.88
C TRP A 191 0.83 -0.86 6.86
N MET A 192 1.17 -2.14 6.75
CA MET A 192 2.07 -2.67 5.73
C MET A 192 1.35 -3.71 4.89
N ASP A 193 1.54 -3.64 3.58
CA ASP A 193 1.19 -4.65 2.60
C ASP A 193 2.43 -5.19 1.90
N HIS A 194 2.45 -6.49 1.70
CA HIS A 194 3.43 -7.14 0.84
C HIS A 194 2.71 -8.10 -0.11
N GLU A 195 2.80 -7.81 -1.40
CA GLU A 195 2.09 -8.53 -2.45
C GLU A 195 3.03 -8.92 -3.58
N PHE A 196 2.97 -10.18 -4.02
CA PHE A 196 3.75 -10.68 -5.15
C PHE A 196 2.93 -11.61 -6.05
N GLY A 197 3.21 -11.55 -7.35
CA GLY A 197 2.46 -12.29 -8.36
C GLY A 197 3.05 -12.13 -9.75
N SER A 198 2.56 -12.92 -10.71
CA SER A 198 3.08 -12.91 -12.10
C SER A 198 2.08 -12.39 -13.12
N THR A 199 0.81 -12.25 -12.74
CA THR A 199 -0.26 -11.81 -13.64
C THR A 199 -0.86 -10.52 -13.13
N GLN A 200 -1.03 -9.58 -14.04
CA GLN A 200 -1.64 -8.29 -13.78
C GLN A 200 -3.14 -8.31 -14.07
N LEU A 201 -3.74 -7.12 -14.10
CA LEU A 201 -5.13 -6.92 -14.49
C LEU A 201 -5.47 -7.54 -15.86
N ARG A 202 -6.73 -7.99 -15.98
CA ARG A 202 -7.33 -8.39 -17.25
C ARG A 202 -7.50 -7.18 -18.17
N GLU A 203 -7.56 -7.41 -19.48
CA GLU A 203 -7.71 -6.32 -20.46
C GLU A 203 -9.02 -5.54 -20.33
N TYR A 204 -10.04 -6.16 -19.75
CA TYR A 204 -11.32 -5.50 -19.49
C TYR A 204 -11.33 -4.70 -18.18
N GLN A 205 -10.29 -4.80 -17.35
CA GLN A 205 -10.13 -4.03 -16.11
C GLN A 205 -9.39 -2.71 -16.39
N VAL A 206 -9.81 -1.63 -15.74
CA VAL A 206 -9.26 -0.27 -15.94
C VAL A 206 -8.44 0.24 -14.76
N GLY A 207 -8.53 -0.41 -13.60
CA GLY A 207 -7.87 -0.01 -12.38
C GLY A 207 -8.60 -0.56 -11.17
N TRP A 208 -8.15 -0.17 -9.98
CA TRP A 208 -8.73 -0.63 -8.73
C TRP A 208 -8.97 0.53 -7.76
N ASP A 209 -9.88 0.28 -6.82
CA ASP A 209 -9.97 1.03 -5.58
C ASP A 209 -9.55 0.07 -4.46
N TRP A 210 -8.54 0.42 -3.68
CA TRP A 210 -8.05 -0.36 -2.54
C TRP A 210 -8.20 0.45 -1.26
N PHE A 211 -8.51 -0.23 -0.16
CA PHE A 211 -8.78 0.38 1.13
C PHE A 211 -8.10 -0.41 2.24
N SER A 212 -7.41 0.28 3.15
CA SER A 212 -7.07 -0.22 4.49
C SER A 212 -7.68 0.68 5.55
N LEU A 213 -8.36 0.09 6.53
CA LEU A 213 -9.03 0.82 7.61
C LEU A 213 -8.60 0.25 8.96
N GLN A 214 -8.20 1.13 9.86
CA GLN A 214 -7.82 0.82 11.23
C GLN A 214 -8.83 1.50 12.16
N LEU A 215 -9.77 0.72 12.72
CA LEU A 215 -10.80 1.24 13.62
C LEU A 215 -10.26 1.24 15.07
N ASP A 216 -10.45 2.33 15.82
CA ASP A 216 -9.75 2.58 17.10
C ASP A 216 -9.95 1.49 18.16
N LYS A 217 -11.13 0.85 18.16
CA LYS A 217 -11.52 -0.23 19.09
C LYS A 217 -12.28 -1.33 18.36
N GLY A 218 -11.98 -1.50 17.08
CA GLY A 218 -12.72 -2.39 16.19
C GLY A 218 -11.79 -3.24 15.36
N PRO A 219 -12.36 -3.97 14.39
CA PRO A 219 -11.57 -4.71 13.43
C PRO A 219 -10.75 -3.78 12.55
N GLU A 220 -9.70 -4.31 11.95
CA GLU A 220 -9.13 -3.71 10.77
C GLU A 220 -9.73 -4.33 9.51
N LEU A 221 -9.79 -3.55 8.43
CA LEU A 221 -10.43 -3.95 7.19
C LEU A 221 -9.47 -3.67 6.03
N MET A 222 -9.26 -4.67 5.19
CA MET A 222 -8.68 -4.48 3.87
C MET A 222 -9.70 -4.93 2.83
N PHE A 223 -9.92 -4.15 1.78
CA PHE A 223 -10.71 -4.60 0.65
C PHE A 223 -10.35 -3.83 -0.60
N TYR A 224 -10.62 -4.44 -1.74
CA TYR A 224 -10.46 -3.80 -3.03
C TYR A 224 -11.63 -4.10 -3.95
N GLN A 225 -11.83 -3.21 -4.91
CA GLN A 225 -12.69 -3.47 -6.06
C GLN A 225 -11.92 -3.22 -7.36
N MET A 226 -11.95 -4.23 -8.24
CA MET A 226 -11.43 -4.11 -9.60
C MET A 226 -12.53 -3.54 -10.48
N ARG A 227 -12.26 -2.43 -11.17
CA ARG A 227 -13.23 -1.75 -12.01
C ARG A 227 -13.05 -2.18 -13.46
N GLN A 228 -14.15 -2.47 -14.13
CA GLN A 228 -14.17 -2.85 -15.54
C GLN A 228 -14.39 -1.64 -16.46
N LYS A 229 -14.03 -1.78 -17.73
CA LYS A 229 -14.23 -0.76 -18.78
C LYS A 229 -15.70 -0.37 -18.96
N ASP A 230 -16.63 -1.29 -18.70
CA ASP A 230 -18.07 -1.06 -18.79
C ASP A 230 -18.68 -0.44 -17.52
N GLY A 231 -17.85 -0.11 -16.53
CA GLY A 231 -18.27 0.47 -15.25
C GLY A 231 -18.71 -0.55 -14.19
N LYS A 232 -18.75 -1.85 -14.51
CA LYS A 232 -19.03 -2.90 -13.52
C LYS A 232 -17.85 -3.12 -12.59
N ILE A 233 -18.14 -3.72 -11.43
CA ILE A 233 -17.15 -4.24 -10.51
C ILE A 233 -16.92 -5.71 -10.79
N ASP A 234 -15.66 -6.12 -10.87
CA ASP A 234 -15.28 -7.51 -11.07
C ASP A 234 -15.74 -8.38 -9.89
N PRO A 235 -16.36 -9.55 -10.12
CA PRO A 235 -16.82 -10.43 -9.04
C PRO A 235 -15.69 -10.99 -8.17
N TYR A 236 -14.44 -10.98 -8.65
CA TYR A 236 -13.26 -11.40 -7.89
C TYR A 236 -12.70 -10.30 -6.96
N SER A 237 -13.30 -9.11 -6.97
CA SER A 237 -13.07 -8.12 -5.93
C SER A 237 -13.30 -8.74 -4.54
N SER A 238 -12.42 -8.47 -3.59
CA SER A 238 -12.51 -9.13 -2.29
C SER A 238 -11.87 -8.28 -1.19
N GLY A 239 -11.93 -8.79 0.03
CA GLY A 239 -11.31 -8.18 1.19
C GLY A 239 -11.03 -9.17 2.30
N THR A 240 -10.71 -8.63 3.45
CA THR A 240 -10.44 -9.34 4.69
C THR A 240 -10.84 -8.46 5.85
N ILE A 241 -11.63 -9.02 6.75
CA ILE A 241 -11.83 -8.45 8.09
C ILE A 241 -10.83 -9.11 9.04
N ILE A 242 -10.18 -8.29 9.86
CA ILE A 242 -9.19 -8.71 10.83
C ILE A 242 -9.73 -8.32 12.20
N LEU A 243 -10.02 -9.31 13.03
CA LEU A 243 -10.54 -9.09 14.37
C LEU A 243 -9.40 -8.75 15.34
N HIS A 244 -9.79 -8.22 16.50
CA HIS A 244 -8.84 -7.74 17.50
C HIS A 244 -7.87 -8.82 18.00
N ASP A 245 -8.31 -10.08 18.05
CA ASP A 245 -7.49 -11.24 18.44
C ASP A 245 -6.54 -11.73 17.33
N GLY A 246 -6.55 -11.09 16.16
CA GLY A 246 -5.74 -11.46 14.99
C GLY A 246 -6.39 -12.54 14.12
N THR A 247 -7.55 -13.09 14.50
CA THR A 247 -8.33 -13.93 13.59
C THR A 247 -8.79 -13.08 12.41
N ASN A 248 -8.86 -13.69 11.23
CA ASN A 248 -9.24 -12.99 10.02
C ASN A 248 -10.20 -13.84 9.20
N GLN A 249 -11.03 -13.16 8.42
CA GLN A 249 -12.00 -13.79 7.54
C GLN A 249 -11.94 -13.14 6.16
N HIS A 250 -11.84 -13.98 5.14
CA HIS A 250 -11.96 -13.55 3.74
C HIS A 250 -13.38 -13.02 3.45
N LEU A 251 -13.44 -11.86 2.81
CA LEU A 251 -14.69 -11.22 2.39
C LEU A 251 -14.80 -11.26 0.86
N PRO A 252 -15.61 -12.17 0.27
CA PRO A 252 -15.92 -12.10 -1.16
C PRO A 252 -16.73 -10.84 -1.49
N LYS A 253 -16.74 -10.42 -2.77
CA LYS A 253 -17.45 -9.19 -3.23
C LYS A 253 -18.89 -9.06 -2.73
N LYS A 254 -19.61 -10.17 -2.60
CA LYS A 254 -21.02 -10.19 -2.16
C LYS A 254 -21.22 -9.80 -0.70
N ASP A 255 -20.18 -9.90 0.13
CA ASP A 255 -20.28 -9.69 1.57
C ASP A 255 -20.05 -8.22 1.97
N PHE A 256 -19.61 -7.38 1.04
CA PHE A 256 -19.42 -5.94 1.26
C PHE A 256 -19.93 -5.07 0.10
N GLN A 257 -20.31 -3.84 0.44
CA GLN A 257 -20.77 -2.83 -0.50
C GLN A 257 -19.97 -1.54 -0.33
N ILE A 258 -19.65 -0.90 -1.45
CA ILE A 258 -18.99 0.40 -1.50
C ILE A 258 -19.86 1.31 -2.36
N GLU A 259 -20.36 2.39 -1.76
CA GLU A 259 -21.16 3.40 -2.42
C GLU A 259 -20.38 4.72 -2.44
N VAL A 260 -20.24 5.32 -3.62
CA VAL A 260 -19.57 6.62 -3.77
C VAL A 260 -20.57 7.74 -3.48
N LEU A 261 -20.31 8.51 -2.43
CA LEU A 261 -21.17 9.60 -1.97
C LEU A 261 -20.76 10.97 -2.52
N LYS A 262 -19.46 11.17 -2.82
CA LYS A 262 -18.93 12.42 -3.39
C LYS A 262 -17.77 12.12 -4.33
N GLN A 263 -17.51 13.06 -5.23
CA GLN A 263 -16.39 13.04 -6.14
C GLN A 263 -15.57 14.34 -6.03
N TRP A 264 -14.30 14.25 -6.40
CA TRP A 264 -13.36 15.36 -6.53
C TRP A 264 -12.68 15.31 -7.90
N LYS A 265 -12.59 16.46 -8.58
CA LYS A 265 -11.92 16.59 -9.86
C LYS A 265 -10.51 17.14 -9.65
N SER A 266 -9.51 16.40 -10.10
CA SER A 266 -8.12 16.87 -10.12
C SER A 266 -7.94 18.00 -11.12
N GLN A 267 -7.25 19.06 -10.69
CA GLN A 267 -6.78 20.13 -11.58
C GLN A 267 -5.49 19.74 -12.33
N LYS A 268 -4.75 18.74 -11.85
CA LYS A 268 -3.46 18.32 -12.42
C LYS A 268 -3.67 17.37 -13.61
N SER A 269 -4.53 16.37 -13.45
CA SER A 269 -4.78 15.33 -14.46
C SER A 269 -6.13 15.46 -15.16
N GLY A 270 -7.08 16.20 -14.58
CA GLY A 270 -8.47 16.25 -15.04
C GLY A 270 -9.34 15.06 -14.60
N ALA A 271 -8.77 14.06 -13.92
CA ALA A 271 -9.48 12.88 -13.43
C ALA A 271 -10.53 13.23 -12.39
N ILE A 272 -11.59 12.40 -12.32
CA ILE A 272 -12.66 12.51 -11.33
C ILE A 272 -12.57 11.31 -10.40
N TYR A 273 -12.16 11.54 -9.16
CA TYR A 273 -12.00 10.51 -8.13
C TYR A 273 -13.19 10.48 -7.18
N PRO A 274 -13.67 9.30 -6.76
CA PRO A 274 -14.43 9.18 -5.52
C PRO A 274 -13.68 9.86 -4.37
N SER A 275 -14.41 10.61 -3.55
CA SER A 275 -13.83 11.42 -2.47
C SER A 275 -14.71 11.42 -1.21
N LYS A 276 -15.64 10.48 -1.13
CA LYS A 276 -16.41 10.12 0.06
C LYS A 276 -17.12 8.80 -0.24
N TRP A 277 -17.04 7.83 0.67
CA TRP A 277 -17.60 6.51 0.48
C TRP A 277 -18.49 6.13 1.65
N LYS A 278 -19.51 5.33 1.37
CA LYS A 278 -20.23 4.54 2.37
C LYS A 278 -19.91 3.08 2.17
N ILE A 279 -19.55 2.39 3.25
CA ILE A 279 -19.09 1.02 3.23
C ILE A 279 -19.95 0.21 4.17
N LYS A 280 -20.47 -0.92 3.69
CA LYS A 280 -21.31 -1.81 4.49
C LYS A 280 -20.76 -3.23 4.43
N ILE A 281 -20.69 -3.88 5.58
CA ILE A 281 -20.41 -5.32 5.72
C ILE A 281 -21.52 -5.90 6.61
N PRO A 282 -22.69 -6.24 6.03
CA PRO A 282 -23.89 -6.59 6.81
C PRO A 282 -23.67 -7.78 7.75
N GLY A 283 -22.93 -8.79 7.32
CA GLY A 283 -22.62 -9.98 8.13
C GLY A 283 -21.85 -9.68 9.42
N HIS A 284 -21.17 -8.53 9.49
CA HIS A 284 -20.45 -8.06 10.67
C HIS A 284 -21.08 -6.82 11.32
N GLN A 285 -22.27 -6.40 10.87
CA GLN A 285 -22.97 -5.20 11.35
C GLN A 285 -22.08 -3.94 11.32
N ILE A 286 -21.33 -3.78 10.22
CA ILE A 286 -20.45 -2.63 9.98
C ILE A 286 -21.11 -1.71 8.95
N GLU A 287 -21.23 -0.44 9.29
CA GLU A 287 -21.57 0.64 8.37
C GLU A 287 -20.65 1.84 8.61
N LEU A 288 -19.82 2.18 7.62
CA LEU A 288 -18.79 3.20 7.73
C LEU A 288 -18.96 4.26 6.65
N THR A 289 -18.58 5.49 6.99
CA THR A 289 -18.41 6.60 6.07
C THR A 289 -16.94 7.01 6.08
N LEU A 290 -16.33 7.02 4.90
CA LEU A 290 -14.93 7.41 4.70
C LEU A 290 -14.89 8.79 4.05
N SER A 291 -14.08 9.69 4.58
CA SER A 291 -13.86 11.02 4.01
C SER A 291 -12.36 11.34 3.97
N PRO A 292 -11.80 11.82 2.84
CA PRO A 292 -10.41 12.23 2.76
C PRO A 292 -10.09 13.33 3.76
N THR A 293 -8.92 13.25 4.40
CA THR A 293 -8.41 14.32 5.27
C THR A 293 -8.04 15.55 4.45
N VAL A 294 -7.48 15.33 3.26
CA VAL A 294 -7.26 16.33 2.20
C VAL A 294 -7.83 15.78 0.88
N LYS A 295 -8.45 16.64 0.06
CA LYS A 295 -9.06 16.18 -1.20
C LYS A 295 -8.01 15.88 -2.29
N ASP A 296 -7.05 16.78 -2.45
CA ASP A 296 -5.96 16.62 -3.41
C ASP A 296 -4.84 15.78 -2.77
N GLN A 297 -4.86 14.49 -3.06
CA GLN A 297 -3.83 13.51 -2.69
C GLN A 297 -3.42 12.70 -3.94
N GLU A 298 -3.40 13.37 -5.11
CA GLU A 298 -3.06 12.75 -6.39
C GLU A 298 -1.55 12.81 -6.67
N LEU A 299 -0.99 11.66 -7.03
CA LEU A 299 0.37 11.49 -7.56
C LEU A 299 0.31 11.24 -9.07
N VAL A 300 1.08 12.03 -9.82
CA VAL A 300 1.23 11.89 -11.27
C VAL A 300 2.67 11.43 -11.55
N THR A 301 2.96 10.14 -11.35
CA THR A 301 4.32 9.58 -11.30
C THR A 301 4.95 9.38 -12.69
N LYS A 302 5.14 10.47 -13.44
CA LYS A 302 5.62 10.43 -14.83
C LYS A 302 7.08 9.98 -14.93
N GLU A 303 7.87 10.17 -13.87
CA GLU A 303 9.31 9.88 -13.85
C GLU A 303 9.61 8.44 -13.38
N SER A 304 8.61 7.75 -12.82
CA SER A 304 8.73 6.37 -12.36
C SER A 304 7.70 5.43 -13.03
N THR A 305 6.60 5.09 -12.37
CA THR A 305 5.66 4.03 -12.79
C THR A 305 4.76 4.45 -13.95
N ARG A 306 4.67 5.75 -14.25
CA ARG A 306 3.79 6.34 -15.28
C ARG A 306 2.29 6.08 -15.04
N VAL A 307 1.94 5.73 -13.81
CA VAL A 307 0.56 5.53 -13.37
C VAL A 307 0.12 6.76 -12.57
N THR A 308 -1.12 7.20 -12.74
CA THR A 308 -1.66 8.27 -11.89
C THR A 308 -2.48 7.64 -10.77
N TYR A 309 -2.08 7.91 -9.54
CA TYR A 309 -2.70 7.40 -8.32
C TYR A 309 -3.39 8.54 -7.59
N TRP A 310 -4.45 8.22 -6.87
CA TRP A 310 -4.86 8.99 -5.71
C TRP A 310 -4.60 8.12 -4.48
N GLU A 311 -3.73 8.57 -3.60
CA GLU A 311 -3.24 7.83 -2.42
C GLU A 311 -3.53 8.66 -1.19
N GLY A 312 -4.70 8.45 -0.61
CA GLY A 312 -5.22 9.41 0.35
C GLY A 312 -5.52 8.85 1.72
N SER A 313 -4.99 9.56 2.72
CA SER A 313 -5.45 9.47 4.11
C SER A 313 -6.95 9.80 4.18
N VAL A 314 -7.71 8.93 4.84
CA VAL A 314 -9.15 9.06 5.08
C VAL A 314 -9.47 8.93 6.56
N LYS A 315 -10.43 9.73 7.02
CA LYS A 315 -11.11 9.55 8.30
C LYS A 315 -12.27 8.59 8.13
N VAL A 316 -12.46 7.74 9.13
CA VAL A 316 -13.53 6.74 9.19
C VAL A 316 -14.45 7.08 10.36
N GLU A 317 -15.75 7.13 10.10
CA GLU A 317 -16.79 7.29 11.10
C GLU A 317 -17.97 6.38 10.77
N GLY A 318 -18.61 5.78 11.76
CA GLY A 318 -19.77 4.92 11.51
C GLY A 318 -20.16 4.09 12.71
N THR A 319 -20.63 2.87 12.45
CA THR A 319 -21.02 1.91 13.49
C THR A 319 -20.40 0.54 13.27
N TYR A 320 -20.12 -0.14 14.37
CA TYR A 320 -19.73 -1.55 14.43
C TYR A 320 -20.57 -2.23 15.52
N GLN A 321 -21.36 -3.24 15.14
CA GLN A 321 -22.29 -3.93 16.05
C GLN A 321 -23.24 -2.96 16.77
N GLY A 322 -23.74 -1.96 16.04
CA GLY A 322 -24.63 -0.92 16.57
C GLY A 322 -23.95 0.19 17.39
N ASN A 323 -22.66 0.06 17.73
CA ASN A 323 -21.92 1.05 18.50
C ASN A 323 -21.20 2.04 17.60
N PRO A 324 -21.21 3.35 17.91
CA PRO A 324 -20.41 4.33 17.18
C PRO A 324 -18.93 3.97 17.18
N ILE A 325 -18.28 4.07 16.03
CA ILE A 325 -16.86 3.80 15.87
C ILE A 325 -16.20 4.84 14.98
N LYS A 326 -14.92 5.10 15.26
CA LYS A 326 -14.02 5.95 14.49
C LYS A 326 -12.76 5.19 14.14
N GLY A 327 -12.04 5.74 13.16
CA GLY A 327 -10.73 5.24 12.78
C GLY A 327 -10.12 6.08 11.69
N MET A 328 -9.00 5.59 11.20
CA MET A 328 -8.26 6.16 10.09
C MET A 328 -8.02 5.09 9.03
N GLY A 329 -7.63 5.49 7.83
CA GLY A 329 -7.34 4.55 6.77
C GLY A 329 -6.68 5.19 5.58
N TYR A 330 -6.28 4.37 4.62
CA TYR A 330 -5.80 4.81 3.33
C TYR A 330 -6.68 4.25 2.23
N VAL A 331 -6.84 5.04 1.17
CA VAL A 331 -7.49 4.61 -0.06
C VAL A 331 -6.56 4.90 -1.23
N GLU A 332 -6.27 3.86 -2.00
CA GLU A 332 -5.53 3.93 -3.25
C GLU A 332 -6.51 3.80 -4.42
N LEU A 333 -6.46 4.73 -5.36
CA LEU A 333 -7.29 4.74 -6.55
C LEU A 333 -6.42 4.85 -7.81
N THR A 334 -6.49 3.84 -8.67
CA THR A 334 -5.81 3.84 -9.97
C THR A 334 -6.82 3.81 -11.10
N GLY A 335 -6.44 4.20 -12.32
CA GLY A 335 -7.30 4.03 -13.49
C GLY A 335 -8.32 5.14 -13.77
N TYR A 336 -8.35 6.21 -12.97
CA TYR A 336 -9.31 7.32 -13.14
C TYR A 336 -8.83 8.40 -14.12
N ALA A 337 -7.53 8.69 -14.15
CA ALA A 337 -6.97 9.62 -15.13
C ALA A 337 -6.82 8.98 -16.51
N LYS A 338 -6.30 7.75 -16.52
CA LYS A 338 -6.17 6.87 -17.68
C LYS A 338 -6.31 5.43 -17.20
N PRO A 339 -6.89 4.52 -18.00
CA PRO A 339 -6.92 3.10 -17.66
C PRO A 339 -5.52 2.61 -17.32
N PHE A 340 -5.39 1.85 -16.24
CA PHE A 340 -4.17 1.17 -15.88
C PHE A 340 -3.75 0.28 -17.05
N SER A 341 -2.57 0.54 -17.60
CA SER A 341 -2.06 -0.16 -18.77
C SER A 341 -0.71 -0.78 -18.45
N LYS A 342 -0.40 -1.91 -19.08
CA LYS A 342 0.80 -2.74 -18.85
C LYS A 342 2.11 -2.08 -19.32
N GLY A 343 2.16 -0.76 -19.43
CA GLY A 343 3.18 -0.03 -20.18
C GLY A 343 4.43 0.32 -19.36
N ILE A 344 5.25 -0.69 -19.05
CA ILE A 344 6.72 -0.61 -19.14
C ILE A 344 7.23 -1.88 -19.81
#